data_AF-K2F1U3-F1
#
_entry.id   AF-K2F1U3-F1
#
_cell.length_a   1.000
_cell.length_b   1.000
_cell.length_c   1.000
_cell.angle_alpha   90.00
_cell.angle_beta   90.00
_cell.angle_gamma   90.00
#
_symmetry.space_group_name_H-M   'P 1'
#
loop_
_entity.id
_entity.type
_entity.pdbx_description
1 polymer ?
#
loop_
_entity_poly.entity_id
_entity_poly.type
_entity_poly.pdbx_seq_one_letter_code
_entity_poly.pdbx_strand_id
1 'polypeptide(L)'
;MTNNKKTKKLILIDGNAIIHRAYHALPPFTTKKGELVNAVYGFSSTLLNIISEFKPDYVVASFDLAGPTFRHEQFEHYKATRVKGDDELYAQIPRVKEVVKAFNIPIYEKAGFEA
;
A
#
# COMPACT_ATOMS: atom_id res chain seq x y z
N MET A 1 -11.34 2.51 -43.51
CA MET A 1 -10.85 3.06 -42.24
C MET A 1 -11.19 2.06 -41.14
N THR A 2 -10.25 1.21 -40.74
CA THR A 2 -10.48 0.24 -39.66
C THR A 2 -10.35 0.96 -38.32
N ASN A 3 -11.47 1.06 -37.61
CA ASN A 3 -11.55 1.70 -36.31
C ASN A 3 -10.89 0.76 -35.27
N ASN A 4 -9.56 0.78 -35.19
CA ASN A 4 -8.80 -0.01 -34.24
C ASN A 4 -8.88 0.64 -32.85
N LYS A 5 -10.01 0.46 -32.16
CA LYS A 5 -10.21 0.96 -30.80
C LYS A 5 -9.35 0.12 -29.86
N LYS A 6 -8.09 0.52 -29.68
CA LYS A 6 -7.16 -0.12 -28.74
C LYS A 6 -7.81 -0.16 -27.35
N THR A 7 -8.09 -1.35 -26.85
CA THR A 7 -8.67 -1.55 -25.52
C THR A 7 -7.67 -1.10 -24.47
N LYS A 8 -7.98 0.03 -23.81
CA LYS A 8 -7.14 0.53 -22.74
C LYS A 8 -7.33 -0.32 -21.50
N LYS A 9 -6.24 -0.70 -20.83
CA LYS A 9 -6.25 -1.52 -19.62
C LYS A 9 -6.05 -0.64 -18.39
N LEU A 10 -7.03 -0.66 -17.49
CA LEU A 10 -6.97 -0.02 -16.18
C LEU A 10 -6.77 -1.10 -15.11
N ILE A 11 -5.83 -0.88 -14.19
CA ILE A 11 -5.64 -1.71 -13.01
C ILE A 11 -5.95 -0.90 -11.76
N LEU A 12 -6.82 -1.45 -10.92
CA LEU A 12 -7.14 -0.96 -9.60
C LEU A 12 -6.43 -1.84 -8.57
N ILE A 13 -5.61 -1.22 -7.72
CA ILE A 13 -4.82 -1.89 -6.71
C ILE A 13 -5.45 -1.62 -5.35
N ASP A 14 -5.92 -2.67 -4.68
CA ASP A 14 -6.22 -2.60 -3.26
C ASP A 14 -4.92 -2.68 -2.45
N GLY A 15 -4.48 -1.53 -1.96
CA GLY A 15 -3.24 -1.39 -1.22
C GLY A 15 -3.22 -2.16 0.09
N ASN A 16 -4.33 -2.20 0.83
CA ASN A 16 -4.36 -2.87 2.14
C ASN A 16 -4.28 -4.37 1.99
N ALA A 17 -5.07 -4.94 1.06
CA ALA A 17 -5.05 -6.39 0.83
C ALA A 17 -3.65 -6.88 0.45
N ILE A 18 -2.91 -6.14 -0.38
CA ILE A 18 -1.54 -6.49 -0.76
C ILE A 18 -0.57 -6.29 0.42
N ILE A 19 -0.71 -5.21 1.18
CA ILE A 19 0.12 -4.94 2.37
C ILE A 19 -0.03 -6.05 3.41
N HIS A 20 -1.27 -6.41 3.78
CA HIS A 20 -1.54 -7.48 4.73
C HIS A 20 -0.98 -8.81 4.23
N ARG A 21 -1.21 -9.14 2.95
CA ARG A 21 -0.66 -10.36 2.34
C ARG A 21 0.87 -10.38 2.39
N ALA A 22 1.52 -9.28 2.02
CA ALA A 22 2.97 -9.16 2.03
C ALA A 22 3.54 -9.30 3.45
N TYR A 23 2.88 -8.70 4.44
CA TYR A 23 3.30 -8.76 5.84
C TYR A 23 3.26 -10.18 6.42
N HIS A 24 2.18 -10.92 6.15
CA HIS A 24 2.03 -12.28 6.67
C HIS A 24 2.79 -13.34 5.86
N ALA A 25 3.00 -13.11 4.56
CA ALA A 25 3.66 -14.08 3.69
C ALA A 25 5.20 -14.01 3.75
N LEU A 26 5.77 -12.85 4.07
CA LEU A 26 7.21 -12.64 4.06
C LEU A 26 7.78 -12.61 5.49
N PRO A 27 8.99 -13.19 5.70
CA PRO A 27 9.68 -13.04 6.97
C PRO A 27 9.99 -11.56 7.26
N PRO A 28 10.18 -11.19 8.53
CA PRO A 28 10.47 -9.80 8.90
C PRO A 28 11.80 -9.34 8.30
N PHE A 29 11.75 -8.29 7.48
CA PHE A 29 12.92 -7.63 6.93
C PHE A 29 13.12 -6.31 7.64
N THR A 30 14.33 -6.05 8.10
CA THR A 30 14.66 -4.81 8.81
C THR A 30 15.71 -4.02 8.05
N THR A 31 15.54 -2.70 8.03
CA THR A 31 16.59 -1.80 7.53
C THR A 31 17.75 -1.73 8.53
N LYS A 32 18.87 -1.15 8.13
CA LYS A 32 20.01 -0.88 9.04
C LYS A 32 19.64 -0.03 10.27
N LYS A 33 18.50 0.69 10.21
CA LYS A 33 17.96 1.50 11.30
C LYS A 33 16.95 0.74 12.18
N GLY A 34 16.71 -0.55 11.92
CA GLY A 34 15.76 -1.39 12.64
C GLY A 34 14.30 -1.24 12.19
N GLU A 35 14.02 -0.49 11.12
CA GLU A 35 12.66 -0.33 10.59
C GLU A 35 12.23 -1.59 9.85
N LEU A 36 11.07 -2.14 10.21
CA LEU A 36 10.49 -3.29 9.53
C LEU A 36 9.95 -2.87 8.15
N VAL A 37 10.27 -3.62 7.09
CA VAL A 37 9.97 -3.27 5.69
C VAL A 37 9.54 -4.46 4.83
N ASN A 38 9.17 -5.58 5.44
CA ASN A 38 8.70 -6.77 4.71
C ASN A 38 7.43 -6.50 3.89
N ALA A 39 6.46 -5.77 4.44
CA ALA A 39 5.25 -5.39 3.72
C ALA A 39 5.56 -4.43 2.56
N VAL A 40 6.49 -3.49 2.78
CA VAL A 40 6.96 -2.55 1.74
C VAL A 40 7.61 -3.30 0.57
N TYR A 41 8.48 -4.25 0.89
CA TYR A 41 9.16 -5.07 -0.11
C TYR A 41 8.17 -5.92 -0.91
N GLY A 42 7.27 -6.62 -0.22
CA GLY A 42 6.27 -7.47 -0.88
C GLY A 42 5.32 -6.66 -1.76
N PHE A 43 4.81 -5.52 -1.26
CA PHE A 43 3.98 -4.62 -2.07
C PHE A 43 4.71 -4.14 -3.32
N SER A 44 5.94 -3.66 -3.18
CA SER A 44 6.74 -3.15 -4.30
C SER A 44 6.98 -4.23 -5.35
N SER A 45 7.24 -5.46 -4.90
CA SER A 45 7.44 -6.62 -5.79
C SER A 45 6.16 -6.95 -6.55
N THR A 46 5.01 -6.99 -5.88
CA THR A 46 3.71 -7.22 -6.52
C THR A 46 3.38 -6.11 -7.52
N LEU A 47 3.63 -4.84 -7.17
CA LEU A 47 3.40 -3.71 -8.07
C LEU A 47 4.24 -3.82 -9.36
N LEU A 48 5.54 -4.12 -9.22
CA LEU A 48 6.44 -4.28 -10.37
C LEU A 48 6.01 -5.45 -11.27
N ASN A 49 5.60 -6.57 -10.67
CA ASN A 49 5.08 -7.72 -11.43
C ASN A 49 3.82 -7.34 -12.21
N ILE A 50 2.87 -6.65 -11.58
CA ILE A 50 1.64 -6.19 -12.22
C ILE A 50 1.95 -5.29 -13.43
N ILE A 51 2.86 -4.33 -13.27
CA ILE A 51 3.24 -3.40 -14.35
C ILE A 51 3.92 -4.17 -15.50
N SER A 52 4.84 -5.08 -15.17
CA SER A 52 5.60 -5.85 -16.15
C SER A 52 4.73 -6.84 -16.94
N GLU A 53 3.85 -7.56 -16.25
CA GLU A 53 3.02 -8.62 -16.83
C GLU A 53 1.84 -8.05 -17.61
N PHE A 54 1.09 -7.11 -17.02
CA PHE A 54 -0.15 -6.62 -17.62
C PHE A 54 0.05 -5.43 -18.54
N LYS A 55 1.17 -4.69 -18.44
CA LYS A 55 1.48 -3.46 -19.19
C LYS A 55 0.25 -2.53 -19.28
N PRO A 56 -0.31 -2.11 -18.14
CA PRO A 56 -1.54 -1.32 -18.12
C PRO A 56 -1.32 0.08 -18.69
N ASP A 57 -2.37 0.65 -19.30
CA ASP A 57 -2.38 2.06 -19.71
C ASP A 57 -2.64 2.98 -18.51
N TYR A 58 -3.33 2.47 -17.48
CA TYR A 58 -3.66 3.20 -16.26
C TYR A 58 -3.53 2.33 -15.02
N VAL A 59 -2.98 2.89 -13.95
CA VAL A 59 -2.89 2.26 -12.63
C VAL A 59 -3.41 3.23 -11.60
N VAL A 60 -4.19 2.71 -10.66
CA VAL A 60 -4.72 3.46 -9.52
C VAL A 60 -4.58 2.60 -8.28
N ALA A 61 -4.17 3.18 -7.16
CA ALA A 61 -4.12 2.49 -5.88
C ALA A 61 -5.15 3.08 -4.90
N SER A 62 -5.88 2.22 -4.21
CA SER A 62 -6.73 2.59 -3.08
C SER A 62 -6.07 2.18 -1.77
N PHE A 63 -6.16 3.05 -0.78
CA PHE A 63 -5.76 2.74 0.59
C PHE A 63 -6.85 3.18 1.55
N ASP A 64 -7.10 2.37 2.55
CA ASP A 64 -8.00 2.75 3.62
C ASP A 64 -7.29 3.75 4.52
N LEU A 65 -8.04 4.76 4.91
CA LEU A 65 -7.62 5.65 5.97
C LEU A 65 -7.96 4.98 7.29
N ALA A 66 -6.93 4.60 8.05
CA ALA A 66 -7.07 4.56 9.49
C ALA A 66 -7.29 6.02 9.96
N GLY A 67 -8.53 6.41 10.20
CA GLY A 67 -8.83 7.71 10.80
C GLY A 67 -8.44 7.75 12.29
N PRO A 68 -8.21 8.94 12.90
CA PRO A 68 -8.20 10.28 12.32
C PRO A 68 -6.78 10.84 12.13
N THR A 69 -6.70 11.70 11.12
CA THR A 69 -5.66 12.70 10.91
C THR A 69 -5.40 13.52 12.18
N PHE A 70 -4.28 13.27 12.86
CA PHE A 70 -3.35 14.23 13.48
C PHE A 70 -2.31 13.36 14.21
N ARG A 71 -1.37 12.83 13.42
CA ARG A 71 -0.14 12.23 13.95
C ARG A 71 0.56 13.32 14.75
N HIS A 72 0.55 13.21 16.07
CA HIS A 72 1.68 13.41 17.00
C HIS A 72 1.20 13.19 18.45
N GLU A 73 -0.08 13.43 18.79
CA GLU A 73 -0.56 13.36 20.19
C GLU A 73 -1.36 12.10 20.54
N GLN A 74 -2.18 11.54 19.64
CA GLN A 74 -2.93 10.29 19.90
C GLN A 74 -2.08 9.00 19.80
N PHE A 75 -0.81 9.13 19.40
CA PHE A 75 0.08 8.00 19.10
C PHE A 75 0.64 7.32 20.36
N GLU A 76 0.62 7.99 21.52
CA GLU A 76 1.06 7.38 22.79
C GLU A 76 -0.04 6.54 23.44
N HIS A 77 -1.28 7.04 23.49
CA HIS A 77 -2.36 6.36 24.22
C HIS A 77 -3.02 5.21 23.43
N TYR A 78 -3.03 5.27 22.10
CA TYR A 78 -3.69 4.23 21.27
C TYR A 78 -2.87 2.93 21.14
N LYS A 79 -1.55 3.01 21.33
CA LYS A 79 -0.63 1.84 21.33
C LYS A 79 -0.85 0.87 22.49
N ALA A 80 -1.60 1.27 23.51
CA ALA A 80 -1.80 0.44 24.70
C ALA A 80 -2.75 -0.76 24.48
N THR A 81 -3.62 -0.71 23.47
CA THR A 81 -4.67 -1.72 23.25
C THR A 81 -4.57 -2.45 21.91
N ARG A 82 -3.62 -2.12 21.04
CA ARG A 82 -3.38 -2.86 19.79
C ARG A 82 -2.40 -4.01 19.99
N VAL A 83 -2.65 -5.11 19.28
CA VAL A 83 -1.72 -6.23 19.22
C VAL A 83 -0.44 -5.75 18.53
N LYS A 84 0.73 -6.08 19.09
CA LYS A 84 2.05 -5.63 18.59
C LYS A 84 2.24 -5.81 17.07
N GLY A 85 1.70 -6.90 16.51
CA GLY A 85 1.79 -7.20 15.08
C GLY A 85 1.00 -6.24 14.18
N ASP A 86 -0.08 -5.64 14.68
CA ASP A 86 -0.84 -4.64 13.93
C ASP A 86 -0.01 -3.35 13.84
N ASP A 87 0.56 -2.89 14.95
CA ASP A 87 1.36 -1.66 14.98
C ASP A 87 2.57 -1.70 14.03
N GLU A 88 3.24 -2.85 13.93
CA GLU A 88 4.37 -3.08 13.02
C GLU A 88 3.95 -3.06 11.54
N LEU A 89 2.73 -3.53 11.22
CA LEU A 89 2.15 -3.44 9.89
C LEU A 89 1.77 -1.99 9.55
N TYR A 90 1.05 -1.32 10.44
CA TYR A 90 0.58 0.06 10.22
C TYR A 90 1.76 1.05 10.12
N ALA A 91 2.90 0.77 10.76
CA ALA A 91 4.13 1.55 10.62
C ALA A 91 4.70 1.53 9.19
N GLN A 92 4.43 0.48 8.40
CA GLN A 92 4.93 0.32 7.03
C GLN A 92 4.06 1.00 5.97
N ILE A 93 2.77 1.24 6.25
CA ILE A 93 1.82 1.84 5.30
C ILE A 93 2.29 3.19 4.72
N PRO A 94 2.84 4.14 5.52
CA PRO A 94 3.35 5.41 4.98
C PRO A 94 4.43 5.20 3.93
N ARG A 95 5.33 4.24 4.18
CA ARG A 95 6.42 3.89 3.26
C ARG A 95 5.91 3.27 1.97
N VAL A 96 4.85 2.46 2.04
CA VAL A 96 4.17 1.95 0.83
C VAL A 96 3.55 3.08 0.02
N LYS A 97 2.91 4.06 0.67
CA LYS A 97 2.36 5.23 -0.03
C LYS A 97 3.46 6.06 -0.69
N GLU A 98 4.64 6.18 -0.07
CA GLU A 98 5.81 6.79 -0.70
C GLU A 98 6.23 6.06 -1.97
N VAL A 99 6.27 4.72 -1.95
CA VAL A 99 6.55 3.91 -3.14
C VAL A 99 5.53 4.21 -4.24
N VAL A 100 4.23 4.11 -3.96
CA VAL A 100 3.19 4.35 -4.97
C VAL A 100 3.28 5.77 -5.57
N LYS A 101 3.55 6.79 -4.73
CA LYS A 101 3.80 8.17 -5.19
C LYS A 101 5.04 8.27 -6.07
N ALA A 102 6.12 7.56 -5.75
CA ALA A 102 7.34 7.55 -6.56
C ALA A 102 7.12 6.95 -7.96
N PHE A 103 6.15 6.03 -8.11
CA PHE A 103 5.70 5.52 -9.41
C PHE A 103 4.69 6.43 -10.13
N ASN A 104 4.41 7.62 -9.58
CA ASN A 104 3.42 8.56 -10.09
C ASN A 104 2.01 7.95 -10.24
N ILE A 105 1.68 6.98 -9.38
CA ILE A 105 0.37 6.33 -9.36
C ILE A 105 -0.56 7.14 -8.44
N PRO A 106 -1.75 7.56 -8.90
CA PRO A 106 -2.71 8.25 -8.06
C PRO A 106 -3.20 7.32 -6.94
N ILE A 107 -3.22 7.89 -5.74
CA ILE A 107 -3.71 7.25 -4.52
C ILE A 107 -5.09 7.82 -4.20
N TYR A 108 -6.08 6.95 -4.06
CA TYR A 108 -7.39 7.31 -3.54
C TYR A 108 -7.56 6.78 -2.12
N GLU A 109 -7.91 7.69 -1.23
CA GLU A 109 -8.10 7.45 0.19
C GLU A 109 -9.48 7.96 0.54
N LYS A 110 -10.36 7.11 1.05
CA LYS A 110 -11.70 7.51 1.49
C LYS A 110 -11.77 7.44 3.01
N ALA A 111 -12.01 8.58 3.65
CA ALA A 111 -12.22 8.65 5.08
C ALA A 111 -13.63 8.10 5.38
N GLY A 112 -13.72 7.06 6.21
CA GLY A 112 -15.01 6.59 6.75
C GLY A 112 -15.87 5.74 5.81
N PHE A 113 -15.29 5.08 4.81
CA PHE A 113 -15.97 4.01 4.07
C PHE A 113 -15.00 2.84 3.94
N GLU A 114 -15.37 1.71 4.54
CA GLU A 114 -14.74 0.42 4.32
C GLU A 114 -14.86 0.05 2.83
N ALA A 115 -13.79 -0.51 2.27
CA ALA A 115 -13.81 -1.17 0.96
C ALA A 115 -14.57 -2.50 1.02
#